data_AF-L2F5E3-F1
#
_entry.id   AF-L2F5E3-F1
#
_cell.length_a   1.000
_cell.length_b   1.000
_cell.length_c   1.000
_cell.angle_alpha   90.00
_cell.angle_beta   90.00
_cell.angle_gamma   90.00
#
_symmetry.space_group_name_H-M   'P 1'
#
loop_
_entity.id
_entity.type
_entity.pdbx_description
1 polymer ?
#
loop_
_entity_poly.entity_id
_entity_poly.type
_entity_poly.pdbx_seq_one_letter_code
_entity_poly.pdbx_strand_id
1 'polypeptide(L)' 'MAIKLTQPEINWFASEYTSGRTLEEMAIDVGCSKQNVKRALAEAGIYYLTWYKTKQEDLMLKHLRQKGITNINQLKGVI' A
#
# COMPACT_ATOMS: atom_id res chain seq x y z
N MET A 1 13.30 7.30 -8.17
CA MET A 1 12.05 7.96 -8.59
C MET A 1 10.88 7.19 -7.98
N ALA A 2 9.99 7.84 -7.22
CA ALA A 2 8.76 7.20 -6.77
C ALA A 2 7.79 7.17 -7.97
N ILE A 3 7.68 6.00 -8.62
CA ILE A 3 6.67 5.80 -9.66
C ILE A 3 5.31 5.85 -8.98
N LYS A 4 4.42 6.71 -9.48
CA LYS A 4 3.03 6.75 -9.03
C LYS A 4 2.28 5.62 -9.72
N LEU A 5 2.16 4.50 -9.02
CA LEU A 5 1.39 3.34 -9.48
C LEU A 5 -0.08 3.75 -9.67
N THR A 6 -0.63 3.39 -10.83
CA THR A 6 -2.03 3.59 -11.16
C THR A 6 -2.89 2.49 -10.54
N GLN A 7 -4.19 2.76 -10.35
CA GLN A 7 -5.10 1.75 -9.79
C GLN A 7 -5.19 0.47 -10.65
N PRO A 8 -5.22 0.54 -11.99
CA PRO A 8 -5.20 -0.67 -12.83
C PRO A 8 -3.94 -1.51 -12.61
N GLU A 9 -2.76 -0.89 -12.50
CA GLU A 9 -1.50 -1.61 -12.23
C GLU A 9 -1.54 -2.30 -10.86
N ILE A 10 -2.03 -1.60 -9.82
CA ILE A 10 -2.19 -2.17 -8.47
C ILE A 10 -3.09 -3.41 -8.50
N ASN A 11 -4.23 -3.32 -9.20
CA ASN A 11 -5.16 -4.43 -9.32
C ASN A 11 -4.56 -5.61 -10.10
N TRP A 12 -3.77 -5.32 -11.14
CA TRP A 12 -3.08 -6.36 -11.90
C TRP A 12 -2.05 -7.08 -11.03
N PHE A 13 -1.17 -6.36 -10.33
CA PHE A 13 -0.20 -6.98 -9.41
C PHE A 13 -0.88 -7.81 -8.33
N ALA A 14 -2.00 -7.34 -7.78
CA ALA A 14 -2.78 -8.08 -6.80
C ALA A 14 -3.30 -9.41 -7.37
N SER A 15 -3.88 -9.40 -8.58
CA SER A 15 -4.40 -10.60 -9.25
C SER A 15 -3.29 -11.62 -9.52
N GLU A 16 -2.17 -11.18 -10.09
CA GLU A 16 -1.04 -12.04 -10.45
C GLU A 16 -0.40 -12.68 -9.20
N TYR A 17 -0.21 -11.89 -8.14
CA TYR A 17 0.31 -12.39 -6.88
C TYR A 17 -0.61 -13.44 -6.25
N THR A 18 -1.93 -13.19 -6.27
CA THR A 18 -2.92 -14.15 -5.75
C THR A 18 -2.98 -15.43 -6.60
N SER A 19 -2.59 -15.34 -7.87
CA SER A 19 -2.44 -16.47 -8.79
C SER A 19 -1.13 -17.26 -8.58
N GLY A 20 -0.32 -16.87 -7.59
CA GLY A 20 0.90 -17.59 -7.19
C GLY A 20 2.18 -17.12 -7.88
N ARG A 21 2.13 -16.03 -8.66
CA ARG A 21 3.35 -15.48 -9.30
C ARG A 21 4.24 -14.77 -8.30
N THR A 22 5.55 -14.81 -8.57
CA THR A 22 6.57 -14.18 -7.72
C THR A 22 6.71 -12.68 -8.01
N LEU A 23 7.28 -11.96 -7.04
CA LEU A 23 7.58 -10.53 -7.18
C LEU A 23 8.58 -10.26 -8.31
N GLU A 24 9.54 -11.17 -8.48
CA GLU A 24 10.56 -11.15 -9.53
C GLU A 24 9.93 -11.23 -10.93
N GLU A 25 9.04 -12.20 -11.17
CA GLU A 25 8.39 -12.39 -12.47
C GLU A 25 7.54 -11.17 -12.85
N MET A 26 6.70 -10.70 -11.91
CA MET A 26 5.87 -9.52 -12.14
C MET A 26 6.70 -8.26 -12.37
N ALA A 27 7.84 -8.11 -11.68
CA ALA A 27 8.76 -7.00 -11.85
C ALA A 27 9.38 -6.99 -13.25
N ILE A 28 9.77 -8.16 -13.76
CA ILE A 28 10.35 -8.34 -15.11
C ILE A 28 9.31 -8.00 -16.18
N ASP A 29 8.09 -8.56 -16.07
CA ASP A 29 7.03 -8.36 -17.07
C ASP A 29 6.65 -6.90 -17.25
N VAL A 30 6.56 -6.15 -16.14
CA VAL A 30 6.16 -4.74 -16.17
C VAL A 30 7.38 -3.81 -16.37
N GLY A 31 8.61 -4.34 -16.31
CA GLY A 31 9.83 -3.54 -16.39
C GLY A 31 10.00 -2.59 -15.20
N CYS A 32 9.63 -3.04 -13.99
CA CYS A 32 9.73 -2.24 -12.77
C CYS A 32 10.58 -2.93 -11.69
N SER A 33 10.90 -2.22 -10.61
CA SER A 33 11.65 -2.81 -9.50
C SER A 33 10.74 -3.66 -8.60
N LYS A 34 11.30 -4.69 -7.97
CA LYS A 34 10.60 -5.49 -6.95
C LYS A 34 10.03 -4.65 -5.79
N GLN A 35 10.68 -3.53 -5.49
CA GLN A 35 10.19 -2.59 -4.48
C GLN A 35 8.88 -1.92 -4.93
N ASN A 36 8.72 -1.61 -6.21
CA ASN A 36 7.47 -1.07 -6.74
C ASN A 36 6.35 -2.12 -6.68
N VAL A 37 6.64 -3.38 -7.01
CA VAL A 37 5.67 -4.48 -6.85
C VAL A 37 5.21 -4.59 -5.39
N LYS A 38 6.14 -4.57 -4.42
CA LYS A 38 5.79 -4.58 -2.98
C LYS A 38 4.90 -3.41 -2.57
N ARG A 39 5.18 -2.20 -3.07
CA ARG A 39 4.34 -1.02 -2.82
C ARG A 39 2.95 -1.18 -3.43
N ALA A 40 2.85 -1.72 -4.65
CA ALA A 40 1.57 -2.01 -5.29
C ALA A 40 0.75 -3.01 -4.45
N LEU A 41 1.37 -4.09 -3.98
CA LEU A 41 0.71 -5.07 -3.12
C LEU A 41 0.30 -4.49 -1.76
N ALA A 42 1.06 -3.53 -1.23
CA ALA A 42 0.66 -2.80 -0.04
C ALA A 42 -0.56 -1.89 -0.30
N GLU A 43 -0.57 -1.14 -1.41
CA GLU A 43 -1.75 -0.36 -1.81
C GLU A 43 -2.98 -1.23 -2.08
N ALA A 44 -2.79 -2.48 -2.51
CA ALA A 44 -3.85 -3.47 -2.65
C ALA A 44 -4.30 -4.12 -1.33
N GLY A 45 -3.63 -3.81 -0.21
CA GLY A 45 -3.93 -4.39 1.11
C GLY A 45 -3.46 -5.82 1.31
N ILE A 46 -2.65 -6.37 0.40
CA ILE A 46 -2.12 -7.74 0.49
C ILE A 46 -0.85 -7.77 1.33
N TYR A 47 -0.04 -6.71 1.27
CA TYR A 47 1.21 -6.59 2.02
C TYR A 47 1.10 -5.52 3.09
N TYR A 48 1.71 -5.79 4.24
CA TYR A 48 2.03 -4.75 5.21
C TYR A 48 3.53 -4.44 5.17
N LEU A 49 3.87 -3.18 4.96
CA LEU A 49 5.24 -2.71 4.87
C LEU A 49 5.49 -1.67 5.97
N THR A 50 6.32 -2.01 6.96
CA THR A 50 6.60 -1.14 8.11
C THR A 50 7.14 0.25 7.73
N TRP A 51 7.79 0.36 6.58
CA TRP A 51 8.42 1.58 6.06
C TRP A 51 7.61 2.28 4.95
N TYR A 52 6.46 1.73 4.55
CA TYR A 52 5.64 2.30 3.48
C TYR A 52 4.21 2.51 3.97
N LYS A 53 3.74 3.75 3.84
CA LYS A 53 2.37 4.12 4.13
C LYS A 53 1.59 4.17 2.84
N THR A 54 0.51 3.41 2.77
CA THR A 54 -0.43 3.42 1.65
C THR A 54 -1.17 4.75 1.57
N LYS A 55 -1.77 5.02 0.41
CA LYS A 55 -2.62 6.21 0.24
C LYS A 55 -3.80 6.20 1.20
N GLN A 56 -4.41 5.03 1.44
CA GLN A 56 -5.54 4.90 2.38
C GLN A 56 -5.13 5.17 3.82
N GLU A 57 -3.99 4.63 4.28
CA GLU A 57 -3.46 4.93 5.62
C GLU A 57 -3.12 6.41 5.77
N ASP A 58 -2.55 7.05 4.76
CA ASP A 58 -2.24 8.49 4.81
C ASP A 58 -3.53 9.34 4.90
N LEU A 59 -4.56 8.98 4.14
CA LEU A 59 -5.88 9.63 4.22
C LEU A 59 -6.52 9.42 5.59
N MET A 60 -6.45 8.20 6.13
CA MET A 60 -6.95 7.88 7.47
C MET A 60 -6.24 8.74 8.52
N LEU A 61 -4.91 8.82 8.50
CA LEU A 61 -4.16 9.64 9.45
C LEU A 61 -4.47 11.13 9.31
N LYS A 62 -4.65 11.63 8.08
CA LYS A 62 -5.10 13.01 7.84
C LYS A 62 -6.47 13.26 8.44
N HIS A 63 -7.41 12.33 8.25
CA HIS A 63 -8.76 12.42 8.80
C HIS A 63 -8.75 12.41 10.33
N LEU A 64 -7.96 11.54 10.96
CA LEU A 64 -7.81 11.50 12.41
C LEU A 64 -7.22 12.81 12.95
N ARG A 65 -6.19 13.35 12.29
CA ARG A 65 -5.59 14.64 12.66
C ARG A 65 -6.61 15.79 12.57
N GLN A 66 -7.46 15.81 11.55
CA GLN A 66 -8.53 16.81 11.43
C GLN A 66 -9.54 16.74 12.58
N LYS A 67 -9.73 15.56 13.17
CA LYS A 67 -10.55 15.34 14.37
C LYS A 67 -9.79 15.58 15.69
N GLY A 68 -8.55 16.07 15.64
CA GLY A 68 -7.71 16.33 16.82
C GLY A 68 -7.04 15.07 17.40
N ILE A 69 -7.14 13.93 16.71
CA ILE A 69 -6.52 12.66 17.12
C ILE A 69 -5.14 12.56 16.47
N THR A 70 -4.10 12.62 17.28
CA THR A 70 -2.70 12.56 16.85
C THR A 70 -1.90 11.46 17.56
N ASN A 71 -2.46 10.88 18.63
CA ASN A 71 -1.84 9.83 19.44
C ASN A 71 -2.80 8.67 19.69
N ILE A 72 -2.26 7.46 19.78
CA ILE A 72 -3.02 6.23 20.04
C ILE A 72 -3.87 6.28 21.32
N ASN A 73 -3.41 6.97 22.36
CA ASN A 73 -4.16 7.10 23.61
C ASN A 73 -5.47 7.87 23.44
N GLN A 74 -5.57 8.74 22.43
CA GLN A 74 -6.79 9.48 22.11
C GLN A 74 -7.83 8.63 21.37
N LEU A 75 -7.42 7.49 20.77
CA LEU A 75 -8.34 6.54 20.15
C LEU A 75 -9.06 5.65 21.18
N LYS A 76 -8.45 5.42 22.35
CA LYS A 76 -8.97 4.49 23.38
C LYS A 76 -10.29 4.93 24.02
N GLY A 77 -10.68 6.19 23.90
CA GLY A 77 -11.96 6.72 24.39
C GLY A 77 -13.07 6.77 23.34
N VAL A 78 -12.83 6.26 22.13
CA VAL A 78 -13.73 6.36 20.97
C VAL A 78 -14.33 5.00 20.57
N ILE A 79 -13.91 3.91 21.23
CA ILE A 79 -14.37 2.54 20.96
C ILE A 79 -15.19 2.04 22.14
#